data_AF-A0A640T686-F1
#
_entry.id   AF-A0A640T686-F1
#
_cell.length_a   1.000
_cell.length_b   1.000
_cell.length_c   1.000
_cell.angle_alpha   90.00
_cell.angle_beta   90.00
_cell.angle_gamma   90.00
#
_symmetry.space_group_name_H-M   'P 1'
#
loop_
_entity.id
_entity.type
_entity.pdbx_description
1 polymer ?
#
loop_
_entity_poly.entity_id
_entity_poly.type
_entity_poly.pdbx_seq_one_letter_code
_entity_poly.pdbx_strand_id
1 'polypeptide(L)'
;MPSTTHRNRRRDTPPPRTASNETEVLRGFLNYLRTSIAAKVDGAPEPQVRTAAVPSGTNLLGLLSHLTFVERSMFLGDAARIHSQEPSPMHKYDVTVTTSASPETVWKLLVDAASWPLWSKVDSLDTTRSADLDPGGDDGVGAVRAFRTGRVVTGERLTEKVERRLLAYEDAFNSSMRNYHARIELKSTASSGTVIHWYGEYETSRLLRWVMPRYLQKFMQGMAEGLARYAEEGKPAQ
;
A
#
# COMPACT_ATOMS: atom_id res chain seq x y z
N MET A 1 31.81 41.24 -39.66
CA MET A 1 31.89 39.76 -39.62
C MET A 1 31.19 39.30 -38.34
N PRO A 2 29.98 38.73 -38.39
CA PRO A 2 29.39 38.17 -37.18
C PRO A 2 30.00 36.79 -36.92
N SER A 3 30.73 36.65 -35.82
CA SER A 3 31.26 35.35 -35.38
C SER A 3 30.12 34.41 -35.02
N THR A 4 30.00 33.32 -35.77
CA THR A 4 29.04 32.25 -35.48
C THR A 4 29.51 31.49 -34.23
N THR A 5 28.89 31.76 -33.09
CA THR A 5 29.11 30.97 -31.86
C THR A 5 28.62 29.55 -32.11
N HIS A 6 29.55 28.62 -32.29
CA HIS A 6 29.26 27.21 -32.47
C HIS A 6 28.65 26.67 -31.18
N ARG A 7 27.32 26.57 -31.12
CA ARG A 7 26.62 25.93 -29.99
C ARG A 7 27.04 24.46 -29.98
N ASN A 8 27.93 24.11 -29.07
CA ASN A 8 28.41 22.74 -28.90
C ASN A 8 27.17 21.86 -28.61
N ARG A 9 26.71 21.09 -29.60
CA ARG A 9 25.58 20.16 -29.44
C ARG A 9 26.00 19.14 -28.39
N ARG A 10 25.53 19.30 -27.15
CA ARG A 10 25.69 18.29 -26.09
C ARG A 10 25.17 16.97 -26.68
N ARG A 11 26.06 15.98 -26.76
CA ARG A 11 25.75 14.66 -27.26
C ARG A 11 24.82 13.99 -26.26
N ASP A 12 23.73 13.38 -26.72
CA ASP A 12 22.84 12.62 -25.86
C ASP A 12 23.66 11.57 -25.10
N THR A 13 23.60 11.63 -23.77
CA THR A 13 24.27 10.66 -22.91
C THR A 13 23.33 9.49 -22.75
N PRO A 14 23.71 8.27 -23.15
CA PRO A 14 22.84 7.11 -22.98
C PRO A 14 22.67 6.79 -21.49
N PRO A 15 21.57 6.13 -21.11
CA PRO A 15 21.41 5.63 -19.75
C PRO A 15 22.60 4.72 -19.37
N PRO A 16 23.01 4.72 -18.09
CA PRO A 16 24.19 3.98 -17.64
C PRO A 16 24.01 2.49 -17.89
N ARG A 17 25.09 1.81 -18.28
CA ARG A 17 25.15 0.35 -18.25
C ARG A 17 25.16 -0.09 -16.80
N THR A 18 24.13 -0.83 -16.41
CA THR A 18 23.82 -1.13 -15.01
C THR A 18 24.84 -2.10 -14.39
N ALA A 19 25.14 -1.92 -13.11
CA ALA A 19 26.11 -2.71 -12.35
C ALA A 19 25.52 -4.04 -11.84
N SER A 20 26.32 -4.83 -11.09
CA SER A 20 26.02 -6.22 -10.71
C SER A 20 24.97 -6.40 -9.60
N ASN A 21 24.55 -5.33 -8.92
CA ASN A 21 23.52 -5.42 -7.87
C ASN A 21 22.50 -4.26 -7.92
N GLU A 22 21.31 -4.51 -7.39
CA GLU A 22 20.14 -3.62 -7.47
C GLU A 22 20.40 -2.21 -6.93
N THR A 23 21.16 -2.08 -5.83
CA THR A 23 21.45 -0.78 -5.22
C THR A 23 22.33 0.08 -6.12
N GLU A 24 23.35 -0.52 -6.73
CA GLU A 24 24.22 0.18 -7.68
C GLU A 24 23.47 0.55 -8.96
N VAL A 25 22.60 -0.33 -9.45
CA VAL A 25 21.71 -0.03 -10.58
C VAL A 25 20.85 1.20 -10.26
N LEU A 26 20.14 1.18 -9.13
CA LEU A 26 19.27 2.28 -8.71
C LEU A 26 20.04 3.60 -8.57
N ARG A 27 21.18 3.59 -7.87
CA ARG A 27 22.02 4.79 -7.70
C ARG A 27 22.55 5.32 -9.03
N GLY A 28 22.95 4.42 -9.94
CA GLY A 28 23.39 4.78 -11.29
C GLY A 28 22.29 5.50 -12.08
N PHE A 29 21.07 4.94 -12.09
CA PHE A 29 19.92 5.57 -12.74
C PHE A 29 19.53 6.91 -12.12
N LEU A 30 19.50 7.02 -10.79
CA LEU A 30 19.17 8.27 -10.11
C LEU A 30 20.20 9.37 -10.44
N ASN A 31 21.49 9.04 -10.43
CA ASN A 31 22.54 9.98 -10.83
C ASN A 31 22.39 10.43 -12.29
N TYR A 32 22.14 9.49 -13.19
CA TYR A 32 21.89 9.80 -14.60
C TYR A 32 20.71 10.77 -14.80
N LEU A 33 19.59 10.54 -14.09
CA LEU A 33 18.42 11.40 -14.16
C LEU A 33 18.68 12.80 -13.57
N ARG A 34 19.39 12.88 -12.43
CA ARG A 34 19.81 14.16 -11.81
C ARG A 34 20.67 14.99 -12.76
N THR A 35 21.69 14.38 -13.37
CA THR A 35 22.52 15.06 -14.38
C THR A 35 21.69 15.48 -15.58
N SER A 36 20.78 14.63 -16.04
CA SER A 36 19.92 14.91 -17.19
C SER A 36 18.93 16.04 -16.98
N ILE A 37 18.37 16.21 -15.77
CA ILE A 37 17.46 17.32 -15.47
C ILE A 37 18.25 18.62 -15.23
N ALA A 38 19.36 18.56 -14.49
CA ALA A 38 20.22 19.72 -14.28
C ALA A 38 20.70 20.30 -15.62
N ALA A 39 21.14 19.43 -16.54
CA ALA A 39 21.58 19.83 -17.87
C ALA A 39 20.49 20.50 -18.73
N LYS A 40 19.20 20.25 -18.46
CA LYS A 40 18.07 20.87 -19.17
C LYS A 40 17.69 22.23 -18.62
N VAL A 41 17.98 22.49 -17.35
CA VAL A 41 17.68 23.76 -16.67
C VAL A 41 18.89 24.70 -16.70
N ASP A 42 20.10 24.15 -16.79
CA ASP A 42 21.37 24.86 -16.89
C ASP A 42 21.35 25.92 -18.02
N GLY A 43 21.50 27.19 -17.64
CA GLY A 43 21.51 28.34 -18.57
C GLY A 43 20.15 28.81 -19.08
N ALA A 44 19.03 28.27 -18.58
CA ALA A 44 17.70 28.77 -18.95
C ALA A 44 17.45 30.17 -18.35
N PRO A 45 17.14 31.19 -19.18
CA PRO A 45 16.95 32.56 -18.70
C PRO A 45 15.58 32.75 -18.03
N GLU A 46 15.49 33.75 -17.15
CA GLU A 46 14.20 34.26 -16.67
C GLU A 46 13.54 35.16 -17.75
N PRO A 47 12.20 35.17 -17.90
CA PRO A 47 11.22 34.37 -17.16
C PRO A 47 11.01 32.95 -17.71
N GLN A 48 11.73 32.57 -18.77
CA GLN A 48 11.45 31.36 -19.56
C GLN A 48 11.52 30.07 -18.74
N VAL A 49 12.40 30.00 -17.74
CA VAL A 49 12.48 28.84 -16.84
C VAL A 49 11.21 28.64 -16.00
N ARG A 50 10.42 29.72 -15.78
CA ARG A 50 9.16 29.75 -15.03
C ARG A 50 7.92 29.79 -15.92
N THR A 51 8.07 30.13 -17.20
CA THR A 51 6.97 30.15 -18.15
C THR A 51 6.46 28.73 -18.40
N ALA A 52 5.15 28.52 -18.24
CA ALA A 52 4.53 27.23 -18.52
C ALA A 52 4.59 26.93 -20.03
N ALA A 53 5.05 25.73 -20.38
CA ALA A 53 5.11 25.28 -21.78
C ALA A 53 3.85 24.52 -22.22
N VAL A 54 2.98 24.17 -21.27
CA VAL A 54 1.77 23.37 -21.48
C VAL A 54 0.61 23.89 -20.60
N PRO A 55 -0.66 23.66 -20.99
CA PRO A 55 -1.83 24.17 -20.26
C PRO A 55 -1.93 23.75 -18.79
N SER A 56 -1.27 22.66 -18.38
CA SER A 56 -1.23 22.22 -16.98
C SER A 56 -0.42 23.15 -16.05
N GLY A 57 0.24 24.18 -16.59
CA GLY A 57 1.09 25.10 -15.81
C GLY A 57 2.51 24.59 -15.60
N THR A 58 2.88 23.44 -16.19
CA THR A 58 4.21 22.85 -16.02
C THR A 58 5.28 23.72 -16.68
N ASN A 59 6.31 24.07 -15.90
CA ASN A 59 7.50 24.81 -16.34
C ASN A 59 8.79 24.09 -15.88
N LEU A 60 9.94 24.47 -16.45
CA LEU A 60 11.23 23.79 -16.21
C LEU A 60 11.65 23.83 -14.74
N LEU A 61 11.50 24.99 -14.09
CA LEU A 61 11.87 25.13 -12.68
C LEU A 61 10.94 24.32 -11.76
N GLY A 62 9.64 24.31 -12.06
CA GLY A 62 8.64 23.52 -11.37
C GLY A 62 8.92 22.03 -11.48
N LEU A 63 9.32 21.56 -12.67
CA LEU A 63 9.69 20.16 -12.90
C LEU A 63 10.95 19.77 -12.11
N LEU A 64 11.99 20.61 -12.08
CA LEU A 64 13.19 20.37 -11.27
C LEU A 64 12.85 20.28 -9.78
N SER A 65 12.02 21.21 -9.29
CA SER A 65 11.56 21.24 -7.90
C SER A 65 10.75 19.98 -7.56
N HIS A 66 9.85 19.58 -8.46
CA HIS A 66 9.02 18.39 -8.30
C HIS A 66 9.86 17.11 -8.27
N LEU A 67 10.79 16.93 -9.20
CA LEU A 67 11.64 15.74 -9.24
C LEU A 67 12.56 15.63 -8.02
N THR A 68 13.08 16.76 -7.54
CA THR A 68 13.84 16.82 -6.28
C THR A 68 12.97 16.38 -5.10
N PHE A 69 11.71 16.84 -5.03
CA PHE A 69 10.76 16.42 -4.01
C PHE A 69 10.43 14.93 -4.10
N VAL A 70 10.14 14.41 -5.29
CA VAL A 70 9.81 12.99 -5.51
C VAL A 70 10.94 12.09 -5.04
N GLU A 71 12.18 12.42 -5.42
CA GLU A 71 13.35 11.65 -5.02
C GLU A 71 13.57 11.63 -3.50
N ARG A 72 13.50 12.81 -2.86
CA ARG A 72 13.65 12.94 -1.40
C ARG A 72 12.50 12.25 -0.64
N SER A 73 11.28 12.33 -1.16
CA SER A 73 10.11 11.65 -0.60
C SER A 73 10.23 10.13 -0.69
N MET A 74 10.57 9.61 -1.88
CA MET A 74 10.55 8.18 -2.19
C MET A 74 11.74 7.42 -1.58
N PHE A 75 12.93 8.02 -1.54
CA PHE A 75 14.15 7.33 -1.11
C PHE A 75 14.72 7.80 0.23
N LEU A 76 14.41 9.02 0.67
CA LEU A 76 14.93 9.57 1.93
C LEU A 76 13.84 9.75 3.01
N GLY A 77 12.56 9.57 2.66
CA GLY A 77 11.45 9.82 3.58
C GLY A 77 11.31 11.28 4.02
N ASP A 78 11.99 12.22 3.36
CA ASP A 78 12.06 13.64 3.78
C ASP A 78 10.69 14.34 3.75
N ALA A 79 9.77 13.90 2.89
CA ALA A 79 8.38 14.39 2.91
C ALA A 79 7.69 14.12 4.26
N ALA A 80 8.11 13.08 4.99
CA ALA A 80 7.67 12.82 6.36
C ALA A 80 8.41 13.68 7.41
N ARG A 81 9.63 14.17 7.13
CA ARG A 81 10.41 15.02 8.06
C ARG A 81 10.12 16.52 7.95
N ILE A 82 9.77 17.01 6.76
CA ILE A 82 9.54 18.45 6.52
C ILE A 82 8.13 18.90 6.96
N HIS A 83 7.18 17.97 7.11
CA HIS A 83 5.77 18.27 7.42
C HIS A 83 5.27 17.69 8.74
N SER A 84 6.17 17.55 9.71
CA SER A 84 5.94 17.01 11.06
C SER A 84 5.03 17.87 11.96
N GLN A 85 4.00 18.54 11.45
CA GLN A 85 3.15 19.39 12.29
C GLN A 85 1.65 19.44 11.99
N GLU A 86 1.15 18.71 10.99
CA GLU A 86 -0.29 18.43 10.88
C GLU A 86 -0.49 16.91 10.82
N PRO A 87 -1.17 16.30 11.81
CA PRO A 87 -1.43 14.86 11.78
C PRO A 87 -2.17 14.51 10.48
N SER A 88 -1.75 13.44 9.81
CA SER A 88 -2.53 12.94 8.68
C SER A 88 -3.92 12.56 9.21
N PRO A 89 -5.02 12.94 8.52
CA PRO A 89 -6.35 12.59 8.98
C PRO A 89 -6.46 11.07 9.03
N MET A 90 -6.87 10.57 10.18
CA MET A 90 -7.20 9.16 10.36
C MET A 90 -8.36 8.81 9.42
N HIS A 91 -8.13 7.85 8.54
CA HIS A 91 -9.16 7.28 7.70
C HIS A 91 -9.69 6.01 8.35
N LYS A 92 -10.95 5.68 8.06
CA LYS A 92 -11.58 4.45 8.53
C LYS A 92 -12.41 3.81 7.43
N TYR A 93 -12.55 2.50 7.51
CA TYR A 93 -13.58 1.76 6.80
C TYR A 93 -14.41 0.99 7.82
N ASP A 94 -15.69 0.81 7.50
CA ASP A 94 -16.63 0.06 8.33
C ASP A 94 -17.51 -0.77 7.40
N VAL A 95 -17.44 -2.09 7.56
CA VAL A 95 -18.08 -3.07 6.70
C VAL A 95 -18.85 -4.03 7.57
N THR A 96 -20.14 -4.22 7.27
CA THR A 96 -20.97 -5.22 7.94
C THR A 96 -21.61 -6.12 6.90
N VAL A 97 -21.40 -7.43 7.05
CA VAL A 97 -21.99 -8.47 6.19
C VAL A 97 -22.61 -9.54 7.07
N THR A 98 -23.73 -10.12 6.64
CA THR A 98 -24.39 -11.21 7.35
C THR A 98 -24.29 -12.48 6.52
N THR A 99 -24.00 -13.61 7.18
CA THR A 99 -23.97 -14.95 6.60
C THR A 99 -24.92 -15.86 7.37
N SER A 100 -25.47 -16.87 6.70
CA SER A 100 -26.22 -17.96 7.33
C SER A 100 -25.32 -19.04 7.94
N ALA A 101 -24.00 -18.93 7.83
CA ALA A 101 -23.03 -19.80 8.48
C ALA A 101 -22.89 -19.49 9.98
N SER A 102 -22.54 -20.51 10.77
CA SER A 102 -22.36 -20.35 12.22
C SER A 102 -21.08 -19.55 12.54
N PRO A 103 -21.00 -18.89 13.72
CA PRO A 103 -19.80 -18.16 14.10
C PRO A 103 -18.55 -19.04 14.17
N GLU A 104 -18.72 -20.34 14.47
CA GLU A 104 -17.60 -21.30 14.48
C GLU A 104 -17.04 -21.55 13.07
N THR A 105 -17.90 -21.70 12.06
CA THR A 105 -17.45 -21.88 10.68
C THR A 105 -16.71 -20.65 10.18
N VAL A 106 -17.24 -19.46 10.44
CA VAL A 106 -16.58 -18.19 10.07
C VAL A 106 -15.26 -18.04 10.81
N TRP A 107 -15.22 -18.37 12.11
CA TRP A 107 -14.02 -18.25 12.93
C TRP A 107 -12.87 -19.12 12.43
N LYS A 108 -13.13 -20.39 12.08
CA LYS A 108 -12.10 -21.31 11.54
C LYS A 108 -11.43 -20.76 10.29
N LEU A 109 -12.20 -20.11 9.41
CA LEU A 109 -11.66 -19.47 8.20
C LEU A 109 -10.84 -18.20 8.52
N LEU A 110 -11.27 -17.41 9.50
CA LEU A 110 -10.56 -16.18 9.89
C LEU A 110 -9.21 -16.46 10.54
N VAL A 111 -9.16 -17.46 11.42
CA VAL A 111 -7.91 -17.82 12.08
C VAL A 111 -6.96 -18.52 11.11
N ASP A 112 -7.44 -19.32 10.16
CA ASP A 112 -6.58 -19.94 9.15
C ASP A 112 -6.16 -18.97 8.06
N ALA A 113 -4.99 -18.35 8.24
CA ALA A 113 -4.37 -17.45 7.27
C ALA A 113 -4.15 -18.11 5.89
N ALA A 114 -3.93 -19.42 5.83
CA ALA A 114 -3.73 -20.14 4.57
C ALA A 114 -5.04 -20.26 3.76
N SER A 115 -6.20 -20.12 4.42
CA SER A 115 -7.51 -20.13 3.76
C SER A 115 -7.87 -18.81 3.08
N TRP A 116 -7.28 -17.68 3.50
CA TRP A 116 -7.67 -16.34 3.03
C TRP A 116 -7.65 -16.19 1.50
N PRO A 117 -6.66 -16.73 0.75
CA PRO A 117 -6.68 -16.67 -0.71
C PRO A 117 -7.87 -17.36 -1.38
N LEU A 118 -8.52 -18.31 -0.71
CA LEU A 118 -9.63 -19.09 -1.28
C LEU A 118 -10.94 -18.28 -1.34
N TRP A 119 -11.13 -17.37 -0.40
CA TRP A 119 -12.39 -16.65 -0.24
C TRP A 119 -12.25 -15.14 -0.40
N SER A 120 -11.03 -14.60 -0.41
CA SER A 120 -10.79 -13.16 -0.32
C SER A 120 -10.25 -12.56 -1.62
N LYS A 121 -9.75 -11.32 -1.55
CA LYS A 121 -9.09 -10.60 -2.65
C LYS A 121 -7.57 -10.68 -2.60
N VAL A 122 -6.99 -11.36 -1.61
CA VAL A 122 -5.54 -11.63 -1.56
C VAL A 122 -5.20 -12.85 -2.43
N ASP A 123 -4.01 -12.87 -3.02
CA ASP A 123 -3.61 -13.92 -3.97
C ASP A 123 -2.95 -15.12 -3.27
N SER A 124 -2.16 -14.87 -2.21
CA SER A 124 -1.42 -15.92 -1.50
C SER A 124 -0.91 -15.47 -0.14
N LEU A 125 -0.74 -16.43 0.78
CA LEU A 125 0.05 -16.28 2.00
C LEU A 125 1.55 -16.44 1.66
N ASP A 126 2.36 -15.44 2.00
CA ASP A 126 3.81 -15.43 1.81
C ASP A 126 4.51 -15.96 3.07
N THR A 127 4.68 -17.27 3.16
CA THR A 127 5.28 -17.93 4.35
C THR A 127 6.71 -17.50 4.63
N THR A 128 7.43 -16.95 3.64
CA THR A 128 8.81 -16.47 3.82
C THR A 128 8.89 -15.15 4.57
N ARG A 129 7.82 -14.34 4.50
CA ARG A 129 7.71 -13.04 5.18
C ARG A 129 6.77 -13.06 6.38
N SER A 130 6.07 -14.17 6.60
CA SER A 130 5.32 -14.45 7.81
C SER A 130 6.25 -14.90 8.95
N ALA A 131 5.77 -14.79 10.19
CA ALA A 131 6.47 -15.26 11.38
C ALA A 131 5.48 -15.86 12.38
N ASP A 132 5.92 -16.89 13.11
CA ASP A 132 5.15 -17.56 14.17
C ASP A 132 3.77 -18.08 13.70
N LEU A 133 3.69 -18.57 12.46
CA LEU A 133 2.50 -19.23 11.94
C LEU A 133 2.30 -20.58 12.62
N ASP A 134 1.07 -20.85 13.02
CA ASP A 134 0.67 -22.15 13.56
C ASP A 134 0.46 -23.15 12.41
N PRO A 135 1.10 -24.33 12.43
CA PRO A 135 0.94 -25.33 11.36
C PRO A 135 -0.49 -25.85 11.19
N GLY A 136 -1.32 -25.77 12.22
CA GLY A 136 -2.76 -26.08 12.19
C GLY A 136 -3.63 -24.91 11.76
N GLY A 137 -3.04 -23.75 11.42
CA GLY A 137 -3.74 -22.56 10.93
C GLY A 137 -4.36 -21.71 12.04
N ASP A 138 -4.17 -22.01 13.32
CA ASP A 138 -4.80 -21.24 14.40
C ASP A 138 -3.84 -20.21 15.03
N ASP A 139 -3.24 -19.33 14.21
CA ASP A 139 -2.15 -18.46 14.66
C ASP A 139 -2.46 -17.67 15.95
N GLY A 140 -1.47 -17.59 16.83
CA GLY A 140 -1.57 -16.89 18.12
C GLY A 140 -1.38 -15.38 18.02
N VAL A 141 -1.74 -14.67 19.10
CA VAL A 141 -1.41 -13.24 19.24
C VAL A 141 0.11 -13.04 19.14
N GLY A 142 0.53 -12.05 18.35
CA GLY A 142 1.93 -11.77 18.03
C GLY A 142 2.39 -12.35 16.68
N ALA A 143 1.70 -13.35 16.14
CA ALA A 143 2.02 -13.92 14.83
C ALA A 143 1.88 -12.87 13.72
N VAL A 144 2.77 -12.96 12.73
CA VAL A 144 2.78 -12.07 11.56
C VAL A 144 2.37 -12.86 10.32
N ARG A 145 1.30 -12.42 9.67
CA ARG A 145 0.78 -12.99 8.42
C ARG A 145 1.10 -12.05 7.27
N ALA A 146 1.87 -12.52 6.30
CA ALA A 146 2.20 -11.76 5.11
C ALA A 146 1.34 -12.18 3.92
N PHE A 147 0.58 -11.25 3.35
CA PHE A 147 -0.29 -11.51 2.20
C PHE A 147 0.21 -10.80 0.96
N ARG A 148 0.18 -11.52 -0.17
CA ARG A 148 0.47 -10.97 -1.50
C ARG A 148 -0.82 -10.57 -2.19
N THR A 149 -0.82 -9.37 -2.76
CA THR A 149 -1.87 -8.87 -3.66
C THR A 149 -1.21 -8.20 -4.86
N GLY A 150 -1.28 -8.85 -6.01
CA GLY A 150 -0.50 -8.53 -7.19
C GLY A 150 1.01 -8.54 -6.91
N ARG A 151 1.63 -7.36 -7.01
CA ARG A 151 3.08 -7.19 -6.78
C ARG A 151 3.43 -6.79 -5.35
N VAL A 152 2.43 -6.48 -4.53
CA VAL A 152 2.63 -5.95 -3.18
C VAL A 152 2.51 -7.08 -2.17
N VAL A 153 3.37 -7.05 -1.16
CA VAL A 153 3.25 -7.91 0.03
C VAL A 153 3.16 -7.03 1.26
N THR A 154 2.10 -7.19 2.03
CA THR A 154 1.86 -6.50 3.31
C THR A 154 1.79 -7.52 4.43
N GLY A 155 2.28 -7.15 5.61
CA GLY A 155 2.23 -7.99 6.80
C GLY A 155 1.25 -7.42 7.81
N GLU A 156 0.40 -8.26 8.36
CA GLU A 156 -0.42 -7.96 9.55
C GLU A 156 0.12 -8.72 10.76
N ARG A 157 0.08 -8.11 11.94
CA ARG A 157 0.40 -8.75 13.23
C ARG A 157 -0.88 -8.89 14.04
N LEU A 158 -1.16 -10.09 14.53
CA LEU A 158 -2.30 -10.31 15.41
C LEU A 158 -2.08 -9.65 16.77
N THR A 159 -3.05 -8.85 17.22
CA THR A 159 -2.98 -8.09 18.47
C THR A 159 -3.99 -8.57 19.51
N GLU A 160 -5.12 -9.13 19.07
CA GLU A 160 -6.14 -9.64 19.97
C GLU A 160 -6.90 -10.79 19.32
N LYS A 161 -7.26 -11.79 20.12
CA LYS A 161 -8.00 -12.97 19.68
C LYS A 161 -8.94 -13.42 20.79
N VAL A 162 -10.24 -13.29 20.57
CA VAL A 162 -11.30 -13.80 21.44
C VAL A 162 -12.08 -14.81 20.65
N GLU A 163 -11.98 -16.07 21.07
CA GLU A 163 -12.55 -17.25 20.39
C GLU A 163 -13.98 -16.98 19.90
N ARG A 164 -14.18 -17.13 18.57
CA ARG A 164 -15.46 -16.99 17.85
C ARG A 164 -16.15 -15.62 17.98
N ARG A 165 -15.42 -14.58 18.41
CA ARG A 165 -15.99 -13.25 18.67
C ARG A 165 -15.18 -12.12 18.08
N LEU A 166 -13.85 -12.18 18.15
CA LEU A 166 -13.02 -11.05 17.76
C LEU A 166 -11.64 -11.50 17.32
N LEU A 167 -11.21 -11.03 16.15
CA LEU A 167 -9.82 -11.06 15.71
C LEU A 167 -9.37 -9.63 15.42
N ALA A 168 -8.30 -9.18 16.06
CA ALA A 168 -7.71 -7.86 15.83
C ALA A 168 -6.27 -7.99 15.35
N TYR A 169 -5.85 -7.07 14.50
CA TYR A 169 -4.50 -7.01 13.98
C TYR A 169 -4.10 -5.58 13.63
N GLU A 170 -2.80 -5.37 13.51
CA GLU A 170 -2.18 -4.12 13.10
C GLU A 170 -1.22 -4.36 11.93
N ASP A 171 -0.73 -3.30 11.27
CA ASP A 171 0.34 -3.48 10.30
C ASP A 171 1.66 -3.92 10.96
N ALA A 172 2.21 -5.03 10.49
CA ALA A 172 3.59 -5.44 10.80
C ALA A 172 4.57 -4.76 9.84
N PHE A 173 4.19 -4.66 8.56
CA PHE A 173 4.86 -3.85 7.56
C PHE A 173 3.89 -3.47 6.44
N ASN A 174 3.83 -2.19 6.10
CA ASN A 174 3.01 -1.67 5.01
C ASN A 174 3.67 -0.44 4.37
N SER A 175 3.82 -0.43 3.05
CA SER A 175 4.42 0.70 2.32
C SER A 175 3.44 1.83 2.01
N SER A 176 2.14 1.54 2.03
CA SER A 176 1.07 2.42 1.52
C SER A 176 0.23 3.06 2.62
N MET A 177 0.19 2.44 3.81
CA MET A 177 -0.55 2.87 4.99
C MET A 177 0.36 2.88 6.22
N ARG A 178 0.01 3.67 7.23
CA ARG A 178 0.67 3.71 8.54
C ARG A 178 -0.38 3.68 9.64
N ASN A 179 0.03 3.32 10.86
CA ASN A 179 -0.85 3.26 12.04
C ASN A 179 -2.12 2.46 11.75
N TYR A 180 -2.00 1.42 10.90
CA TYR A 180 -3.14 0.65 10.44
C TYR A 180 -3.48 -0.37 11.52
N HIS A 181 -4.74 -0.37 11.94
CA HIS A 181 -5.28 -1.36 12.86
C HIS A 181 -6.68 -1.73 12.43
N ALA A 182 -7.02 -3.01 12.58
CA ALA A 182 -8.30 -3.54 12.20
C ALA A 182 -8.81 -4.56 13.21
N ARG A 183 -10.13 -4.69 13.25
CA ARG A 183 -10.86 -5.60 14.13
C ARG A 183 -11.99 -6.24 13.33
N ILE A 184 -12.16 -7.54 13.53
CA ILE A 184 -13.22 -8.34 12.95
C ILE A 184 -14.05 -8.89 14.10
N GLU A 185 -15.24 -8.36 14.29
CA GLU A 185 -16.20 -8.81 15.29
C GLU A 185 -17.22 -9.78 14.67
N LEU A 186 -17.49 -10.87 15.38
CA LEU A 186 -18.51 -11.85 15.03
C LEU A 186 -19.63 -11.82 16.06
N LYS A 187 -20.87 -11.65 15.58
CA LYS A 187 -22.08 -11.68 16.42
C LYS A 187 -23.04 -12.72 15.87
N SER A 188 -23.48 -13.64 16.72
CA SER A 188 -24.52 -14.61 16.33
C SER A 188 -25.82 -13.88 16.01
N THR A 189 -26.52 -14.31 14.96
CA THR A 189 -27.89 -13.87 14.69
C THR A 189 -28.89 -14.72 15.47
N ALA A 190 -30.16 -14.29 15.50
CA ALA A 190 -31.26 -15.08 16.06
C ALA A 190 -31.52 -16.39 15.31
N SER A 191 -31.15 -16.45 14.02
CA SER A 191 -31.36 -17.60 13.12
C SER A 191 -30.09 -18.44 12.94
N SER A 192 -29.26 -18.56 13.97
CA SER A 192 -27.98 -19.30 14.00
C SER A 192 -26.94 -18.94 12.93
N GLY A 193 -27.09 -17.78 12.27
CA GLY A 193 -26.11 -17.20 11.36
C GLY A 193 -25.12 -16.27 12.09
N THR A 194 -24.32 -15.53 11.32
CA THR A 194 -23.29 -14.64 11.84
C THR A 194 -23.34 -13.28 11.16
N VAL A 195 -23.32 -12.22 11.96
CA VAL A 195 -22.97 -10.86 11.51
C VAL A 195 -21.46 -10.71 11.66
N ILE A 196 -20.80 -10.39 10.54
CA ILE A 196 -19.38 -10.10 10.45
C ILE A 196 -19.24 -8.58 10.34
N HIS A 197 -18.67 -7.96 11.35
CA HIS A 197 -18.36 -6.53 11.36
C HIS A 197 -16.85 -6.36 11.26
N TRP A 198 -16.38 -5.80 10.14
CA TRP A 198 -14.98 -5.57 9.86
C TRP A 198 -14.71 -4.07 9.81
N TYR A 199 -13.94 -3.61 10.79
CA TYR A 199 -13.58 -2.22 10.96
C TYR A 199 -12.06 -2.06 10.91
N GLY A 200 -11.59 -0.93 10.42
CA GLY A 200 -10.19 -0.56 10.57
C GLY A 200 -9.94 0.92 10.36
N GLU A 201 -8.88 1.40 10.99
CA GLU A 201 -8.39 2.78 10.86
C GLU A 201 -6.95 2.79 10.38
N TYR A 202 -6.58 3.86 9.67
CA TYR A 202 -5.25 4.01 9.10
C TYR A 202 -4.96 5.43 8.66
N GLU A 203 -3.68 5.72 8.52
CA GLU A 203 -3.19 6.91 7.85
C GLU A 203 -2.67 6.57 6.45
N THR A 204 -2.87 7.48 5.50
CA THR A 204 -2.29 7.37 4.16
C THR A 204 -1.69 8.71 3.70
N SER A 205 -0.78 8.64 2.73
CA SER A 205 -0.12 9.83 2.20
C SER A 205 -1.13 10.80 1.56
N ARG A 206 -0.81 12.10 1.56
CA ARG A 206 -1.66 13.13 0.92
C ARG A 206 -1.97 12.82 -0.56
N LEU A 207 -1.04 12.19 -1.28
CA LEU A 207 -1.23 11.81 -2.68
C LEU A 207 -2.37 10.79 -2.86
N LEU A 208 -2.48 9.82 -1.95
CA LEU A 208 -3.44 8.71 -2.04
C LEU A 208 -4.77 9.01 -1.34
N ARG A 209 -4.84 10.08 -0.54
CA ARG A 209 -5.95 10.46 0.33
C ARG A 209 -7.35 10.43 -0.33
N TRP A 210 -7.46 10.75 -1.61
CA TRP A 210 -8.77 10.88 -2.28
C TRP A 210 -9.29 9.56 -2.90
N VAL A 211 -8.38 8.64 -3.20
CA VAL A 211 -8.68 7.38 -3.88
C VAL A 211 -8.67 6.23 -2.89
N MET A 212 -7.69 6.21 -1.97
CA MET A 212 -7.46 5.11 -1.05
C MET A 212 -8.66 4.79 -0.15
N PRO A 213 -9.37 5.77 0.47
CA PRO A 213 -10.53 5.45 1.30
C PRO A 213 -11.64 4.74 0.57
N ARG A 214 -11.96 5.17 -0.66
CA ARG A 214 -13.00 4.53 -1.47
C ARG A 214 -12.56 3.16 -1.98
N TYR A 215 -11.29 3.03 -2.36
CA TYR A 215 -10.72 1.76 -2.78
C TYR A 215 -10.74 0.74 -1.63
N LEU A 216 -10.20 1.11 -0.47
CA LEU A 216 -10.08 0.21 0.67
C LEU A 216 -11.46 -0.18 1.21
N GLN A 217 -12.42 0.74 1.32
CA GLN A 217 -13.79 0.39 1.68
C GLN A 217 -14.37 -0.71 0.77
N LYS A 218 -14.21 -0.58 -0.57
CA LYS A 218 -14.68 -1.59 -1.52
C LYS A 218 -13.89 -2.89 -1.45
N PHE A 219 -12.59 -2.80 -1.25
CA PHE A 219 -11.73 -3.98 -1.09
C PHE A 219 -12.14 -4.78 0.14
N MET A 220 -12.26 -4.13 1.29
CA MET A 220 -12.66 -4.76 2.56
C MET A 220 -14.11 -5.28 2.53
N GLN A 221 -15.02 -4.58 1.84
CA GLN A 221 -16.35 -5.10 1.55
C GLN A 221 -16.27 -6.44 0.81
N GLY A 222 -15.46 -6.51 -0.25
CA GLY A 222 -15.25 -7.74 -1.01
C GLY A 222 -14.59 -8.87 -0.21
N MET A 223 -13.70 -8.54 0.74
CA MET A 223 -13.11 -9.51 1.68
C MET A 223 -14.21 -10.11 2.58
N ALA A 224 -15.04 -9.26 3.19
CA ALA A 224 -16.11 -9.68 4.11
C ALA A 224 -17.21 -10.49 3.39
N GLU A 225 -17.63 -10.06 2.21
CA GLU A 225 -18.59 -10.79 1.36
C GLU A 225 -18.04 -12.13 0.91
N GLY A 226 -16.76 -12.18 0.54
CA GLY A 226 -16.08 -13.40 0.15
C GLY A 226 -16.04 -14.43 1.28
N LEU A 227 -15.66 -13.99 2.48
CA LEU A 227 -15.70 -14.81 3.70
C LEU A 227 -17.11 -15.33 4.00
N ALA A 228 -18.09 -14.43 4.00
CA ALA A 228 -19.49 -14.74 4.28
C ALA A 228 -20.02 -15.83 3.34
N ARG A 229 -19.78 -15.68 2.03
CA ARG A 229 -20.21 -16.63 0.99
C ARG A 229 -19.50 -17.98 1.11
N TYR A 230 -18.18 -17.99 1.27
CA TYR A 230 -17.42 -19.24 1.38
C TYR A 230 -17.81 -20.04 2.62
N ALA A 231 -18.10 -19.36 3.74
CA ALA A 231 -18.60 -19.99 4.95
C ALA A 231 -19.97 -20.67 4.75
N GLU A 232 -20.81 -20.19 3.83
CA GLU A 232 -22.09 -20.83 3.50
C GLU A 232 -21.91 -22.07 2.62
N GLU A 233 -20.99 -22.00 1.66
CA GLU A 233 -20.66 -23.09 0.75
C GLU A 233 -20.04 -24.29 1.51
N GLY A 234 -19.30 -24.02 2.59
CA GLY A 234 -18.71 -25.04 3.48
C GLY A 234 -19.67 -25.69 4.49
N LYS A 235 -20.98 -25.41 4.43
CA LYS A 235 -21.96 -26.10 5.29
C LYS A 235 -21.94 -27.60 5.00
N PRO A 236 -21.74 -28.49 5.99
CA PRO A 236 -22.16 -29.87 5.81
C PRO A 236 -23.66 -29.87 5.50
N ALA A 237 -24.08 -30.57 4.44
CA ALA A 237 -25.49 -30.78 4.17
C ALA A 237 -26.15 -31.35 5.44
N GLN A 238 -27.22 -30.70 5.90
CA GLN A 238 -28.04 -31.16 7.03
C GLN A 238 -28.60 -32.56 6.77
#